data_AF-A0A1I2MKW7-F1
#
_entry.id   AF-A0A1I2MKW7-F1
#
_cell.length_a   1.000
_cell.length_b   1.000
_cell.length_c   1.000
_cell.angle_alpha   90.00
_cell.angle_beta   90.00
_cell.angle_gamma   90.00
#
_symmetry.space_group_name_H-M   'P 1'
#
loop_
_entity.id
_entity.type
_entity.pdbx_description
1 polymer ?
#
loop_
_entity_poly.entity_id
_entity_poly.type
_entity_poly.pdbx_seq_one_letter_code
_entity_poly.pdbx_strand_id
1 'polypeptide(L)'
;MGGAMAQGKVKDLFKVKTPKIQYVRPDTTILIKYEDFPDEDSDADQSIYFNPKKELSIVSEDTSELDLGEQHIVEVSEEVLIDSTWIRIAGYYAIWDTQNINPYRMDSRQMKDTVDIKLYDPAQNREYNMPLEKTPITSKFGPRSGRWHYGTDIDLDTGDSIYAAFDGVVRINKWDGGGYGNYIVLRHYNGLETLYGHMSRTIAKTGDFVKAGEVIGLGGSTGRSSGPHLHYEVRYQGNPLDPENIYDFPDYLLKGDSYQITSAVFNYANRSKSGVSSGGRRAVYHKVRGGDTLSGIAKRYGVSVSQLTRLNGISTRTTLRVGRSLRVR
;
A
#
# COMPACT_ATOMS: atom_id res chain seq x y z
N MET A 1 -0.74 24.42 78.89
CA MET A 1 -0.19 23.67 77.74
C MET A 1 -0.88 24.17 76.49
N GLY A 2 -0.11 24.62 75.49
CA GLY A 2 -0.65 25.12 74.22
C GLY A 2 0.25 26.19 73.60
N GLY A 3 1.44 25.79 73.10
CA GLY A 3 2.32 26.65 72.32
C GLY A 3 1.96 26.60 70.84
N ALA A 4 1.79 27.76 70.21
CA ALA A 4 1.53 27.90 68.79
C ALA A 4 2.86 27.84 67.99
N MET A 5 2.95 26.93 67.02
CA MET A 5 4.04 26.91 66.02
C MET A 5 3.67 27.75 64.80
N ALA A 6 4.57 28.66 64.43
CA ALA A 6 4.52 29.42 63.19
C ALA A 6 5.05 28.57 62.01
N GLN A 7 4.29 28.50 60.91
CA GLN A 7 4.74 27.92 59.64
C GLN A 7 5.19 29.03 58.68
N GLY A 8 6.41 28.90 58.16
CA GLY A 8 7.02 29.83 57.20
C GLY A 8 6.44 29.71 55.79
N LYS A 9 6.34 30.84 55.08
CA LYS A 9 5.93 30.95 53.67
C LYS A 9 7.11 30.60 52.75
N VAL A 10 6.93 29.64 51.84
CA VAL A 10 7.82 29.42 50.69
C VAL A 10 7.27 30.23 49.50
N LYS A 11 8.14 31.00 48.85
CA LYS A 11 7.81 31.81 47.65
C LYS A 11 7.99 30.96 46.39
N ASP A 12 6.95 30.84 45.57
CA ASP A 12 7.02 30.26 44.22
C ASP A 12 7.81 31.17 43.27
N LEU A 13 8.88 30.63 42.69
CA LEU A 13 9.88 31.35 41.90
C LEU A 13 9.90 31.00 40.40
N PHE A 14 8.81 30.46 39.84
CA PHE A 14 8.75 30.17 38.40
C PHE A 14 7.38 30.50 37.79
N LYS A 15 7.22 31.74 37.31
CA LYS A 15 6.18 32.11 36.33
C LYS A 15 6.86 32.63 35.06
N VAL A 16 7.07 31.74 34.08
CA VAL A 16 7.47 32.13 32.73
C VAL A 16 6.19 32.35 31.91
N LYS A 17 6.03 33.54 31.32
CA LYS A 17 4.90 33.85 30.41
C LYS A 17 5.18 33.26 29.03
N THR A 18 4.30 32.39 28.55
CA THR A 18 4.37 31.80 27.20
C THR A 18 4.05 32.86 26.12
N PRO A 19 4.84 32.97 25.03
CA PRO A 19 4.53 33.88 23.93
C PRO A 19 3.33 33.38 23.11
N LYS A 20 2.47 34.30 22.66
CA LYS A 20 1.38 34.01 21.73
C LYS A 20 1.95 33.82 20.31
N ILE A 21 1.85 32.61 19.78
CA ILE A 21 2.22 32.30 18.39
C ILE A 21 0.97 32.54 17.51
N GLN A 22 1.15 33.30 16.42
CA GLN A 22 0.10 33.60 15.46
C GLN A 22 0.23 32.65 14.27
N TYR A 23 -0.79 31.82 14.04
CA TYR A 23 -0.79 30.84 12.96
C TYR A 23 -1.21 31.48 11.64
N VAL A 24 -0.39 31.31 10.60
CA VAL A 24 -0.78 31.59 9.21
C VAL A 24 -1.25 30.28 8.59
N ARG A 25 -2.48 30.25 8.05
CA ARG A 25 -3.01 29.07 7.34
C ARG A 25 -2.26 28.93 6.00
N PRO A 26 -1.62 27.79 5.71
CA PRO A 26 -1.08 27.52 4.39
C PRO A 26 -2.22 27.28 3.40
N ASP A 27 -2.07 27.85 2.20
CA ASP A 27 -3.00 27.65 1.09
C ASP A 27 -2.95 26.18 0.63
N THR A 28 -4.10 25.49 0.71
CA THR A 28 -4.26 24.07 0.37
C THR A 28 -4.91 23.86 -1.00
N THR A 29 -4.93 24.89 -1.87
CA THR A 29 -5.64 24.83 -3.16
C THR A 29 -4.94 23.98 -4.24
N ILE A 30 -3.86 23.25 -3.93
CA ILE A 30 -3.22 22.35 -4.88
C ILE A 30 -3.90 20.98 -4.86
N LEU A 31 -4.99 20.86 -5.62
CA LEU A 31 -5.61 19.58 -5.97
C LEU A 31 -4.70 18.83 -6.95
N ILE A 32 -4.01 17.79 -6.49
CA ILE A 32 -3.35 16.83 -7.39
C ILE A 32 -4.48 15.99 -8.01
N LYS A 33 -4.79 16.26 -9.28
CA LYS A 33 -5.74 15.45 -10.05
C LYS A 33 -5.06 14.14 -10.46
N TYR A 34 -5.63 13.01 -10.04
CA TYR A 34 -5.30 11.70 -10.56
C TYR A 34 -6.35 11.29 -11.59
N GLU A 35 -5.91 10.75 -12.74
CA GLU A 35 -6.80 10.12 -13.71
C GLU A 35 -7.07 8.69 -13.25
N ASP A 36 -8.35 8.36 -13.04
CA ASP A 36 -8.79 7.02 -12.68
C ASP A 36 -8.56 6.04 -13.85
N PHE A 37 -7.79 4.99 -13.59
CA PHE A 37 -7.64 3.86 -14.50
C PHE A 37 -8.50 2.69 -13.99
N PRO A 38 -9.45 2.18 -14.78
CA PRO A 38 -10.26 1.04 -14.39
C PRO A 38 -9.43 -0.25 -14.48
N ASP A 39 -9.26 -0.94 -13.36
CA ASP A 39 -8.84 -2.34 -13.30
C ASP A 39 -10.10 -3.21 -13.24
N GLU A 40 -10.48 -3.82 -14.37
CA GLU A 40 -11.70 -4.64 -14.53
C GLU A 40 -11.65 -6.02 -13.81
N ASP A 41 -10.63 -6.30 -13.00
CA ASP A 41 -10.49 -7.56 -12.26
C ASP A 41 -10.20 -7.38 -10.75
N SER A 42 -10.53 -6.20 -10.19
CA SER A 42 -10.58 -6.01 -8.74
C SER A 42 -12.03 -5.73 -8.32
N ASP A 43 -12.48 -6.29 -7.20
CA ASP A 43 -13.83 -6.10 -6.60
C ASP A 43 -14.11 -4.65 -6.14
N ALA A 44 -13.49 -3.65 -6.77
CA ALA A 44 -13.48 -2.25 -6.38
C ALA A 44 -14.59 -1.40 -7.03
N ASP A 45 -15.62 -2.01 -7.62
CA ASP A 45 -16.65 -1.31 -8.40
C ASP A 45 -17.70 -0.55 -7.55
N GLN A 46 -17.42 -0.30 -6.27
CA GLN A 46 -18.31 0.48 -5.39
C GLN A 46 -17.54 1.45 -4.48
N SER A 47 -16.98 2.52 -5.04
CA SER A 47 -16.58 3.69 -4.24
C SER A 47 -17.33 4.94 -4.70
N ILE A 48 -18.24 5.41 -3.84
CA ILE A 48 -18.98 6.67 -3.97
C ILE A 48 -18.00 7.84 -3.75
N TYR A 49 -17.90 8.76 -4.71
CA TYR A 49 -17.17 10.02 -4.55
C TYR A 49 -17.80 10.86 -3.44
N PHE A 50 -17.02 11.23 -2.43
CA PHE A 50 -17.41 12.23 -1.44
C PHE A 50 -16.78 13.59 -1.79
N ASN A 51 -17.64 14.59 -2.00
CA ASN A 51 -17.25 15.98 -2.21
C ASN A 51 -17.79 16.82 -1.04
N PRO A 52 -17.00 17.15 -0.01
CA PRO A 52 -17.49 17.93 1.10
C PRO A 52 -17.63 19.40 0.70
N LYS A 53 -18.85 19.80 0.34
CA LYS A 53 -19.33 21.17 0.53
C LYS A 53 -20.18 21.23 1.80
N LYS A 54 -19.59 21.63 2.93
CA LYS A 54 -20.27 22.52 3.90
C LYS A 54 -19.35 22.95 5.04
N GLU A 55 -19.49 24.22 5.42
CA GLU A 55 -18.82 24.85 6.56
C GLU A 55 -19.38 24.36 7.89
N LEU A 56 -18.49 24.25 8.88
CA LEU A 56 -18.81 23.91 10.27
C LEU A 56 -19.42 25.13 10.98
N SER A 57 -20.61 24.96 11.55
CA SER A 57 -21.13 25.85 12.58
C SER A 57 -21.42 25.09 13.88
N ILE A 58 -21.14 25.78 14.97
CA ILE A 58 -20.95 25.34 16.35
C ILE A 58 -22.30 25.16 17.08
N VAL A 59 -22.32 24.31 18.12
CA VAL A 59 -23.14 24.33 19.36
C VAL A 59 -24.06 23.11 19.58
N SER A 60 -23.84 22.44 20.74
CA SER A 60 -24.67 21.59 21.64
C SER A 60 -25.77 20.69 21.04
N GLU A 61 -26.07 19.48 21.51
CA GLU A 61 -26.07 18.92 22.87
C GLU A 61 -26.37 17.40 22.77
N ASP A 62 -26.45 16.80 23.96
CA ASP A 62 -26.66 15.42 24.41
C ASP A 62 -27.50 14.39 23.58
N THR A 63 -27.16 13.15 23.91
CA THR A 63 -27.43 11.81 23.41
C THR A 63 -28.89 11.36 23.28
N SER A 64 -29.25 10.90 22.09
CA SER A 64 -30.10 9.72 21.92
C SER A 64 -29.97 9.18 20.49
N GLU A 65 -29.56 7.91 20.41
CA GLU A 65 -29.67 6.99 19.27
C GLU A 65 -28.47 6.79 18.31
N LEU A 66 -28.15 5.49 18.20
CA LEU A 66 -27.40 4.73 17.19
C LEU A 66 -25.86 4.82 17.19
N ASP A 67 -25.27 3.80 17.85
CA ASP A 67 -23.89 3.35 17.69
C ASP A 67 -23.58 3.06 16.21
N LEU A 68 -22.86 3.99 15.60
CA LEU A 68 -22.23 3.86 14.29
C LEU A 68 -20.72 4.01 14.48
N GLY A 69 -20.08 2.91 14.90
CA GLY A 69 -18.66 2.63 14.70
C GLY A 69 -17.73 3.79 15.06
N GLU A 70 -17.37 3.89 16.34
CA GLU A 70 -16.40 4.85 16.83
C GLU A 70 -15.11 4.84 15.99
N GLN A 71 -14.90 5.94 15.26
CA GLN A 71 -13.62 6.26 14.65
C GLN A 71 -12.67 6.71 15.77
N HIS A 72 -11.84 5.79 16.26
CA HIS A 72 -10.74 6.16 17.13
C HIS A 72 -9.65 6.85 16.29
N ILE A 73 -9.50 8.16 16.50
CA ILE A 73 -8.27 8.88 16.16
C ILE A 73 -7.23 8.43 17.18
N VAL A 74 -6.31 7.56 16.77
CA VAL A 74 -5.18 7.19 17.63
C VAL A 74 -4.10 8.26 17.48
N GLU A 75 -3.84 8.98 18.56
CA GLU A 75 -2.68 9.85 18.70
C GLU A 75 -1.45 8.97 18.97
N VAL A 76 -0.65 8.71 17.92
CA VAL A 76 0.66 8.06 18.09
C VAL A 76 1.69 9.16 18.28
N SER A 77 1.98 9.47 19.54
CA SER A 77 3.07 10.34 19.94
C SER A 77 4.39 9.59 19.82
N GLU A 78 5.19 9.88 18.79
CA GLU A 78 6.65 9.78 18.84
C GLU A 78 7.22 10.60 17.67
N GLU A 79 7.64 11.83 17.98
CA GLU A 79 8.33 12.72 17.05
C GLU A 79 9.79 12.23 16.91
N VAL A 80 10.24 11.93 15.68
CA VAL A 80 11.66 11.63 15.42
C VAL A 80 12.27 12.76 14.60
N LEU A 81 13.32 13.37 15.15
CA LEU A 81 14.08 14.46 14.56
C LEU A 81 15.21 13.91 13.67
N ILE A 82 15.18 14.20 12.36
CA ILE A 82 16.32 13.92 11.45
C ILE A 82 16.49 15.14 10.52
N ASP A 83 17.71 15.66 10.45
CA ASP A 83 18.17 16.73 9.53
C ASP A 83 17.25 17.95 9.37
N SER A 84 17.00 18.62 10.50
CA SER A 84 16.47 19.98 10.59
C SER A 84 15.10 20.22 9.92
N THR A 85 14.38 19.16 9.55
CA THR A 85 13.10 19.26 8.86
C THR A 85 12.06 18.46 9.64
N TRP A 86 11.05 19.14 10.20
CA TRP A 86 9.92 18.52 10.85
C TRP A 86 9.04 17.82 9.80
N ILE A 87 9.34 16.55 9.49
CA ILE A 87 8.46 15.73 8.65
C ILE A 87 7.35 15.19 9.54
N ARG A 88 6.18 15.82 9.46
CA ARG A 88 4.96 15.31 10.08
C ARG A 88 4.68 13.91 9.53
N ILE A 89 4.46 12.96 10.43
CA ILE A 89 3.85 11.63 10.22
C ILE A 89 2.56 11.66 9.35
N ALA A 90 2.02 12.84 9.04
CA ALA A 90 0.99 13.07 8.04
C ALA A 90 1.30 12.46 6.64
N GLY A 91 2.57 12.24 6.28
CA GLY A 91 2.92 11.53 5.03
C GLY A 91 2.72 10.01 5.08
N TYR A 92 2.67 9.43 6.28
CA TYR A 92 2.65 7.99 6.53
C TYR A 92 1.22 7.41 6.61
N TYR A 93 0.24 8.31 6.80
CA TYR A 93 -1.19 8.01 6.98
C TYR A 93 -2.09 8.77 6.02
N ALA A 94 -1.60 9.20 4.85
CA ALA A 94 -2.44 9.94 3.90
C ALA A 94 -3.69 9.15 3.49
N ILE A 95 -3.62 7.81 3.50
CA ILE A 95 -4.75 6.92 3.27
C ILE A 95 -4.69 5.75 4.27
N TRP A 96 -5.61 5.75 5.23
CA TRP A 96 -5.84 4.62 6.13
C TRP A 96 -7.15 3.93 5.73
N ASP A 97 -7.01 2.83 5.00
CA ASP A 97 -8.12 2.05 4.48
C ASP A 97 -8.05 0.64 5.09
N THR A 98 -9.11 0.21 5.76
CA THR A 98 -9.21 -1.09 6.44
C THR A 98 -9.88 -2.17 5.58
N GLN A 99 -10.24 -1.83 4.35
CA GLN A 99 -11.02 -2.67 3.43
C GLN A 99 -10.20 -3.11 2.22
N ASN A 100 -9.44 -2.20 1.61
CA ASN A 100 -8.73 -2.43 0.36
C ASN A 100 -7.25 -2.72 0.60
N ILE A 101 -6.72 -3.81 0.04
CA ILE A 101 -5.29 -4.16 0.17
C ILE A 101 -4.40 -3.11 -0.51
N ASN A 102 -4.79 -2.61 -1.69
CA ASN A 102 -4.09 -1.53 -2.39
C ASN A 102 -4.96 -0.27 -2.52
N PRO A 103 -5.03 0.57 -1.46
CA PRO A 103 -5.82 1.80 -1.50
C PRO A 103 -5.13 2.92 -2.29
N TYR A 104 -3.84 2.77 -2.60
CA TYR A 104 -3.03 3.79 -3.25
C TYR A 104 -3.24 3.85 -4.76
N ARG A 105 -3.53 2.69 -5.38
CA ARG A 105 -3.72 2.55 -6.85
C ARG A 105 -2.56 3.16 -7.65
N MET A 106 -1.36 3.18 -7.06
CA MET A 106 -0.17 3.76 -7.66
C MET A 106 0.54 2.73 -8.54
N ASP A 107 0.97 3.16 -9.71
CA ASP A 107 1.85 2.37 -10.56
C ASP A 107 3.31 2.52 -10.12
N SER A 108 3.78 1.60 -9.27
CA SER A 108 5.16 1.63 -8.74
C SER A 108 6.25 1.51 -9.81
N ARG A 109 5.91 1.13 -11.05
CA ARG A 109 6.86 1.13 -12.18
C ARG A 109 7.22 2.54 -12.64
N GLN A 110 6.38 3.53 -12.31
CA GLN A 110 6.62 4.93 -12.64
C GLN A 110 7.37 5.67 -11.52
N MET A 111 7.80 4.97 -10.47
CA MET A 111 8.70 5.53 -9.47
C MET A 111 9.98 6.04 -10.13
N LYS A 112 10.25 7.33 -9.95
CA LYS A 112 11.45 8.00 -10.46
C LYS A 112 12.58 7.98 -9.44
N ASP A 113 12.22 7.96 -8.17
CA ASP A 113 13.15 8.05 -7.07
C ASP A 113 13.41 6.68 -6.46
N THR A 114 14.63 6.49 -5.93
CA THR A 114 14.97 5.34 -5.11
C THR A 114 14.56 5.63 -3.67
N VAL A 115 13.93 4.67 -3.02
CA VAL A 115 13.49 4.80 -1.63
C VAL A 115 14.30 3.84 -0.77
N ASP A 116 15.06 4.38 0.18
CA ASP A 116 15.79 3.59 1.16
C ASP A 116 14.91 3.34 2.38
N ILE A 117 14.58 2.08 2.63
CA ILE A 117 13.82 1.65 3.81
C ILE A 117 14.75 1.02 4.83
N LYS A 118 14.64 1.44 6.09
CA LYS A 118 15.33 0.79 7.21
C LYS A 118 14.46 -0.33 7.77
N LEU A 119 14.91 -1.58 7.62
CA LEU A 119 14.20 -2.78 8.02
C LEU A 119 14.39 -3.08 9.50
N TYR A 120 15.61 -2.89 10.01
CA TYR A 120 15.99 -3.15 11.38
C TYR A 120 16.74 -1.95 11.97
N ASP A 121 16.30 -1.48 13.15
CA ASP A 121 16.93 -0.37 13.87
C ASP A 121 16.81 -0.54 15.40
N PRO A 122 17.75 -1.25 16.04
CA PRO A 122 17.70 -1.48 17.48
C PRO A 122 17.86 -0.18 18.28
N ALA A 123 18.54 0.83 17.74
CA ALA A 123 18.69 2.12 18.40
C ALA A 123 17.37 2.89 18.53
N GLN A 124 16.42 2.63 17.63
CA GLN A 124 15.06 3.18 17.66
C GLN A 124 14.02 2.14 18.12
N ASN A 125 14.46 1.00 18.67
CA ASN A 125 13.59 -0.11 19.08
C ASN A 125 12.65 -0.58 17.96
N ARG A 126 13.16 -0.63 16.71
CA ARG A 126 12.47 -1.15 15.53
C ARG A 126 13.05 -2.50 15.19
N GLU A 127 12.47 -3.52 15.81
CA GLU A 127 12.90 -4.90 15.67
C GLU A 127 12.28 -5.55 14.41
N TYR A 128 12.79 -6.72 14.07
CA TYR A 128 12.19 -7.60 13.06
C TYR A 128 12.05 -9.01 13.61
N ASN A 129 11.16 -9.80 13.00
CA ASN A 129 11.08 -11.23 13.20
C ASN A 129 10.70 -11.92 11.89
N MET A 130 11.03 -13.20 11.77
CA MET A 130 10.46 -14.03 10.70
C MET A 130 8.98 -14.31 11.01
N PRO A 131 8.11 -14.45 9.98
CA PRO A 131 6.67 -14.61 10.20
C PRO A 131 6.27 -15.97 10.78
N LEU A 132 7.19 -16.94 10.81
CA LEU A 132 7.03 -18.29 11.35
C LEU A 132 8.31 -18.71 12.08
N GLU A 133 8.27 -19.85 12.76
CA GLU A 133 9.50 -20.59 13.11
C GLU A 133 10.14 -21.22 11.86
N LYS A 134 11.37 -21.73 11.99
CA LYS A 134 12.21 -22.16 10.85
C LYS A 134 11.61 -23.34 10.07
N THR A 135 11.02 -23.05 8.91
CA THR A 135 10.39 -24.01 7.98
C THR A 135 10.73 -23.67 6.52
N PRO A 136 10.69 -24.63 5.58
CA PRO A 136 11.05 -24.36 4.20
C PRO A 136 9.99 -23.53 3.45
N ILE A 137 10.42 -22.79 2.43
CA ILE A 137 9.49 -22.25 1.44
C ILE A 137 8.94 -23.38 0.56
N THR A 138 7.64 -23.41 0.34
CA THR A 138 7.00 -24.39 -0.54
C THR A 138 6.84 -23.84 -1.95
N SER A 139 6.66 -22.53 -2.10
CA SER A 139 6.57 -21.92 -3.42
C SER A 139 6.82 -20.41 -3.42
N LYS A 140 7.50 -19.95 -4.46
CA LYS A 140 8.10 -18.62 -4.55
C LYS A 140 7.14 -17.55 -5.06
N PHE A 141 7.53 -16.30 -4.91
CA PHE A 141 6.98 -15.18 -5.66
C PHE A 141 7.21 -15.39 -7.17
N GLY A 142 6.19 -15.14 -8.00
CA GLY A 142 6.36 -15.23 -9.44
C GLY A 142 5.24 -15.95 -10.20
N PRO A 143 5.47 -16.28 -11.48
CA PRO A 143 4.46 -16.93 -12.30
C PRO A 143 4.23 -18.39 -11.85
N ARG A 144 2.97 -18.72 -11.53
CA ARG A 144 2.46 -20.09 -11.39
C ARG A 144 1.58 -20.40 -12.59
N SER A 145 1.34 -21.68 -12.87
CA SER A 145 0.59 -22.15 -14.06
C SER A 145 -0.70 -21.33 -14.30
N GLY A 146 -0.63 -20.32 -15.18
CA GLY A 146 -1.73 -19.42 -15.54
C GLY A 146 -2.03 -18.25 -14.60
N ARG A 147 -1.40 -18.12 -13.42
CA ARG A 147 -1.65 -17.01 -12.47
C ARG A 147 -0.36 -16.51 -11.81
N TRP A 148 -0.25 -15.21 -11.60
CA TRP A 148 0.86 -14.64 -10.83
C TRP A 148 0.68 -14.85 -9.33
N HIS A 149 1.76 -15.23 -8.66
CA HIS A 149 1.85 -15.37 -7.21
C HIS A 149 2.55 -14.15 -6.60
N TYR A 150 1.81 -13.40 -5.78
CA TYR A 150 2.23 -12.10 -5.25
C TYR A 150 2.93 -12.17 -3.88
N GLY A 151 3.15 -13.38 -3.37
CA GLY A 151 3.83 -13.63 -2.10
C GLY A 151 4.82 -14.79 -2.17
N THR A 152 5.25 -15.28 -1.02
CA THR A 152 5.99 -16.52 -0.84
C THR A 152 5.16 -17.42 0.08
N ASP A 153 5.00 -18.68 -0.32
CA ASP A 153 4.33 -19.68 0.50
C ASP A 153 5.37 -20.39 1.36
N ILE A 154 5.11 -20.41 2.67
CA ILE A 154 6.01 -20.97 3.69
C ILE A 154 5.30 -22.16 4.34
N ASP A 155 6.00 -23.28 4.47
CA ASP A 155 5.46 -24.51 5.05
C ASP A 155 5.07 -24.30 6.52
N LEU A 156 3.95 -24.86 6.93
CA LEU A 156 3.49 -24.89 8.32
C LEU A 156 2.49 -26.01 8.55
N ASP A 157 2.28 -26.36 9.81
CA ASP A 157 1.16 -27.16 10.27
C ASP A 157 0.00 -26.26 10.72
N THR A 158 -1.23 -26.74 10.52
CA THR A 158 -2.42 -26.00 10.97
C THR A 158 -2.38 -25.83 12.49
N GLY A 159 -2.40 -24.58 12.95
CA GLY A 159 -2.29 -24.23 14.36
C GLY A 159 -0.95 -23.63 14.75
N ASP A 160 0.07 -23.66 13.88
CA ASP A 160 1.36 -23.02 14.11
C ASP A 160 1.20 -21.51 14.33
N SER A 161 2.03 -20.93 15.21
CA SER A 161 1.97 -19.50 15.49
C SER A 161 2.52 -18.69 14.32
N ILE A 162 1.76 -17.66 13.92
CA ILE A 162 2.20 -16.65 12.95
C ILE A 162 2.56 -15.38 13.70
N TYR A 163 3.73 -14.83 13.39
CA TYR A 163 4.29 -13.67 14.06
C TYR A 163 4.27 -12.43 13.17
N ALA A 164 4.11 -11.25 13.78
CA ALA A 164 4.33 -9.98 13.10
C ALA A 164 5.81 -9.84 12.69
N ALA A 165 6.07 -9.57 11.41
CA ALA A 165 7.43 -9.49 10.89
C ALA A 165 8.18 -8.22 11.29
N PHE A 166 7.46 -7.11 11.48
CA PHE A 166 7.99 -5.86 12.01
C PHE A 166 6.97 -5.19 12.91
N ASP A 167 7.43 -4.24 13.72
CA ASP A 167 6.57 -3.33 14.48
C ASP A 167 5.58 -2.60 13.57
N GLY A 168 4.33 -2.46 14.01
CA GLY A 168 3.31 -1.79 13.23
C GLY A 168 1.92 -1.81 13.82
N VAL A 169 0.95 -1.56 12.96
CA VAL A 169 -0.48 -1.52 13.27
C VAL A 169 -1.24 -2.44 12.33
N VAL A 170 -2.16 -3.23 12.86
CA VAL A 170 -3.07 -4.07 12.06
C VAL A 170 -4.01 -3.17 11.25
N ARG A 171 -3.85 -3.17 9.92
CA ARG A 171 -4.69 -2.38 9.02
C ARG A 171 -5.93 -3.14 8.56
N ILE A 172 -5.77 -4.41 8.24
CA ILE A 172 -6.87 -5.28 7.80
C ILE A 172 -6.83 -6.57 8.62
N ASN A 173 -8.00 -7.01 9.09
CA ASN A 173 -8.27 -8.38 9.49
C ASN A 173 -9.63 -8.76 8.88
N LYS A 174 -9.62 -9.63 7.85
CA LYS A 174 -10.81 -9.96 7.06
C LYS A 174 -10.79 -11.41 6.55
N TRP A 175 -11.94 -11.81 6.01
CA TRP A 175 -12.11 -13.05 5.26
C TRP A 175 -12.22 -12.78 3.75
N ASP A 176 -11.49 -13.56 2.95
CA ASP A 176 -11.59 -13.65 1.50
C ASP A 176 -11.73 -15.13 1.07
N GLY A 177 -12.95 -15.56 0.77
CA GLY A 177 -13.21 -16.95 0.37
C GLY A 177 -12.64 -17.34 -1.00
N GLY A 178 -12.34 -16.39 -1.89
CA GLY A 178 -11.86 -16.63 -3.26
C GLY A 178 -10.34 -16.67 -3.37
N GLY A 179 -9.64 -16.11 -2.40
CA GLY A 179 -8.19 -16.01 -2.35
C GLY A 179 -7.65 -16.36 -0.97
N TYR A 180 -7.43 -15.34 -0.14
CA TYR A 180 -6.57 -15.43 1.04
C TYR A 180 -7.15 -16.18 2.24
N GLY A 181 -8.44 -16.54 2.26
CA GLY A 181 -9.08 -17.09 3.45
C GLY A 181 -9.13 -16.06 4.58
N ASN A 182 -8.84 -16.47 5.82
CA ASN A 182 -8.59 -15.48 6.88
C ASN A 182 -7.22 -14.85 6.63
N TYR A 183 -7.18 -13.53 6.64
CA TYR A 183 -5.92 -12.82 6.45
C TYR A 183 -5.81 -11.55 7.29
N ILE A 184 -4.56 -11.20 7.58
CA ILE A 184 -4.18 -9.96 8.24
C ILE A 184 -3.26 -9.16 7.32
N VAL A 185 -3.43 -7.84 7.29
CA VAL A 185 -2.44 -6.90 6.73
C VAL A 185 -1.94 -5.99 7.84
N LEU A 186 -0.63 -6.01 8.07
CA LEU A 186 0.05 -5.09 8.99
C LEU A 186 0.67 -3.94 8.19
N ARG A 187 0.53 -2.71 8.69
CA ARG A 187 1.31 -1.56 8.22
C ARG A 187 2.40 -1.26 9.24
N HIS A 188 3.65 -1.28 8.80
CA HIS A 188 4.81 -1.12 9.66
C HIS A 188 5.26 0.33 9.73
N TYR A 189 6.23 0.68 10.59
CA TYR A 189 6.80 2.04 10.68
C TYR A 189 7.93 2.33 9.67
N ASN A 190 8.39 1.31 8.95
CA ASN A 190 9.51 1.42 8.00
C ASN A 190 9.10 1.77 6.54
N GLY A 191 7.83 1.61 6.19
CA GLY A 191 7.21 1.99 4.93
C GLY A 191 6.45 0.83 4.29
N LEU A 192 6.68 -0.38 4.81
CA LEU A 192 6.16 -1.62 4.27
C LEU A 192 4.81 -1.99 4.88
N GLU A 193 4.07 -2.78 4.13
CA GLU A 193 2.96 -3.57 4.63
C GLU A 193 3.29 -5.05 4.46
N THR A 194 2.84 -5.90 5.38
CA THR A 194 2.93 -7.36 5.25
C THR A 194 1.55 -7.98 5.28
N LEU A 195 1.31 -8.98 4.44
CA LEU A 195 0.06 -9.74 4.38
C LEU A 195 0.33 -11.18 4.82
N TYR A 196 -0.55 -11.70 5.67
CA TYR A 196 -0.53 -13.06 6.21
C TYR A 196 -1.85 -13.74 5.83
N GLY A 197 -1.80 -14.66 4.86
CA GLY A 197 -2.97 -15.35 4.33
C GLY A 197 -3.08 -16.81 4.78
N HIS A 198 -4.21 -17.41 4.43
CA HIS A 198 -4.61 -18.80 4.69
C HIS A 198 -4.70 -19.20 6.17
N MET A 199 -4.80 -18.21 7.07
CA MET A 199 -4.79 -18.44 8.51
C MET A 199 -5.99 -19.31 8.94
N SER A 200 -5.79 -20.20 9.91
CA SER A 200 -6.92 -20.94 10.53
C SER A 200 -7.70 -20.04 11.49
N ARG A 201 -6.98 -19.14 12.18
CA ARG A 201 -7.55 -18.20 13.15
C ARG A 201 -6.71 -16.94 13.24
N THR A 202 -7.36 -15.78 13.25
CA THR A 202 -6.72 -14.50 13.57
C THR A 202 -6.80 -14.24 15.08
N ILE A 203 -5.74 -13.68 15.66
CA ILE A 203 -5.69 -13.26 17.07
C ILE A 203 -5.72 -11.74 17.16
N ALA A 204 -4.86 -11.05 16.40
CA ALA A 204 -4.80 -9.60 16.37
C ALA A 204 -5.99 -9.00 15.59
N LYS A 205 -6.47 -7.84 16.03
CA LYS A 205 -7.63 -7.13 15.47
C LYS A 205 -7.18 -5.86 14.76
N THR A 206 -7.97 -5.42 13.78
CA THR A 206 -7.76 -4.12 13.11
C THR A 206 -7.63 -3.00 14.15
N GLY A 207 -6.57 -2.21 14.05
CA GLY A 207 -6.23 -1.13 14.97
C GLY A 207 -5.23 -1.52 16.07
N ASP A 208 -4.96 -2.81 16.30
CA ASP A 208 -3.98 -3.23 17.31
C ASP A 208 -2.56 -2.82 16.90
N PHE A 209 -1.82 -2.29 17.87
CA PHE A 209 -0.37 -2.13 17.76
C PHE A 209 0.30 -3.46 18.07
N VAL A 210 1.20 -3.89 17.19
CA VAL A 210 1.92 -5.16 17.35
C VAL A 210 3.42 -4.91 17.30
N LYS A 211 4.16 -5.65 18.11
CA LYS A 211 5.62 -5.71 18.06
C LYS A 211 6.10 -6.83 17.15
N ALA A 212 7.28 -6.66 16.55
CA ALA A 212 7.94 -7.75 15.84
C ALA A 212 8.07 -8.96 16.76
N GLY A 213 7.69 -10.14 16.25
CA GLY A 213 7.67 -11.38 17.05
C GLY A 213 6.44 -11.59 17.91
N GLU A 214 5.46 -10.68 17.88
CA GLU A 214 4.17 -10.89 18.52
C GLU A 214 3.29 -11.84 17.69
N VAL A 215 2.58 -12.75 18.36
CA VAL A 215 1.68 -13.70 17.71
C VAL A 215 0.42 -12.98 17.25
N ILE A 216 0.18 -12.95 15.94
CA ILE A 216 -0.97 -12.28 15.32
C ILE A 216 -2.08 -13.24 14.90
N GLY A 217 -1.79 -14.53 14.85
CA GLY A 217 -2.76 -15.58 14.56
C GLY A 217 -2.10 -16.94 14.37
N LEU A 218 -2.88 -17.88 13.83
CA LEU A 218 -2.47 -19.28 13.66
C LEU A 218 -2.55 -19.70 12.19
N GLY A 219 -1.56 -20.48 11.76
CA GLY A 219 -1.43 -21.07 10.43
C GLY A 219 -2.57 -22.02 10.10
N GLY A 220 -2.85 -22.17 8.81
CA GLY A 220 -3.96 -23.00 8.34
C GLY A 220 -3.95 -23.22 6.83
N SER A 221 -5.13 -23.51 6.30
CA SER A 221 -5.36 -23.78 4.88
C SER A 221 -6.71 -23.19 4.41
N THR A 222 -7.09 -22.01 4.93
CA THR A 222 -8.39 -21.40 4.61
C THR A 222 -8.39 -20.68 3.26
N GLY A 223 -9.56 -20.43 2.68
CA GLY A 223 -9.70 -19.80 1.36
C GLY A 223 -9.26 -20.73 0.24
N ARG A 224 -8.60 -20.17 -0.78
CA ARG A 224 -8.11 -20.93 -1.93
C ARG A 224 -6.69 -21.44 -1.68
N SER A 225 -6.59 -22.54 -0.95
CA SER A 225 -5.34 -23.22 -0.64
C SER A 225 -5.38 -24.70 -1.04
N SER A 226 -4.24 -25.27 -1.43
CA SER A 226 -4.08 -26.71 -1.70
C SER A 226 -3.64 -27.54 -0.49
N GLY A 227 -3.30 -26.89 0.62
CA GLY A 227 -2.84 -27.52 1.86
C GLY A 227 -2.29 -26.51 2.86
N PRO A 228 -2.00 -26.90 4.11
CA PRO A 228 -1.48 -25.98 5.13
C PRO A 228 -0.19 -25.27 4.67
N HIS A 229 -0.22 -23.94 4.66
CA HIS A 229 0.93 -23.06 4.39
C HIS A 229 0.57 -21.63 4.80
N LEU A 230 1.57 -20.79 5.05
CA LEU A 230 1.39 -19.34 5.15
C LEU A 230 1.62 -18.72 3.78
N HIS A 231 0.62 -18.03 3.24
CA HIS A 231 0.84 -17.12 2.12
C HIS A 231 1.32 -15.76 2.67
N TYR A 232 2.59 -15.44 2.46
CA TYR A 232 3.21 -14.24 3.00
C TYR A 232 3.57 -13.24 1.90
N GLU A 233 3.10 -12.00 2.01
CA GLU A 233 3.49 -10.93 1.09
C GLU A 233 4.18 -9.79 1.83
N VAL A 234 5.12 -9.14 1.14
CA VAL A 234 5.62 -7.82 1.51
C VAL A 234 5.15 -6.83 0.45
N ARG A 235 4.69 -5.66 0.85
CA ARG A 235 4.14 -4.65 -0.06
C ARG A 235 4.69 -3.27 0.26
N TYR A 236 4.86 -2.45 -0.75
CA TYR A 236 5.18 -1.04 -0.62
C TYR A 236 4.12 -0.22 -1.36
N GLN A 237 3.44 0.69 -0.64
CA GLN A 237 2.32 1.48 -1.17
C GLN A 237 1.29 0.61 -1.91
N GLY A 238 0.90 -0.50 -1.29
CA GLY A 238 -0.06 -1.44 -1.84
C GLY A 238 0.45 -2.31 -3.00
N ASN A 239 1.70 -2.15 -3.46
CA ASN A 239 2.29 -2.95 -4.53
C ASN A 239 3.15 -4.09 -3.95
N PRO A 240 2.96 -5.35 -4.41
CA PRO A 240 3.74 -6.47 -3.90
C PRO A 240 5.24 -6.36 -4.23
N LEU A 241 6.06 -6.82 -3.32
CA LEU A 241 7.49 -7.04 -3.46
C LEU A 241 7.74 -8.53 -3.31
N ASP A 242 8.75 -9.05 -4.01
CA ASP A 242 9.24 -10.40 -3.75
C ASP A 242 9.81 -10.46 -2.33
N PRO A 243 9.22 -11.23 -1.38
CA PRO A 243 9.73 -11.35 -0.02
C PRO A 243 11.17 -11.87 0.03
N GLU A 244 11.58 -12.70 -0.95
CA GLU A 244 12.95 -13.19 -1.05
C GLU A 244 13.97 -12.07 -1.32
N ASN A 245 13.55 -10.85 -1.70
CA ASN A 245 14.48 -9.71 -1.80
C ASN A 245 14.86 -9.14 -0.43
N ILE A 246 14.04 -9.38 0.60
CA ILE A 246 14.20 -8.84 1.96
C ILE A 246 14.69 -9.92 2.93
N TYR A 247 14.17 -11.15 2.77
CA TYR A 247 14.43 -12.27 3.66
C TYR A 247 15.32 -13.34 3.02
N ASP A 248 16.21 -13.91 3.84
CA ASP A 248 16.87 -15.18 3.61
C ASP A 248 16.08 -16.28 4.33
N PHE A 249 15.16 -16.92 3.62
CA PHE A 249 14.33 -18.00 4.18
C PHE A 249 15.12 -19.27 4.55
N PRO A 250 16.21 -19.67 3.86
CA PRO A 250 17.05 -20.76 4.34
C PRO A 250 17.66 -20.50 5.74
N ASP A 251 18.16 -19.29 5.99
CA ASP A 251 18.82 -18.95 7.24
C ASP A 251 17.89 -18.31 8.29
N TYR A 252 16.67 -17.93 7.90
CA TYR A 252 15.68 -17.25 8.74
C TYR A 252 16.15 -15.88 9.23
N LEU A 253 16.77 -15.11 8.33
CA LEU A 253 17.36 -13.80 8.62
C LEU A 253 16.92 -12.75 7.59
N LEU A 254 17.04 -11.47 7.94
CA LEU A 254 17.04 -10.40 6.95
C LEU A 254 18.33 -10.45 6.13
N LYS A 255 18.22 -10.10 4.84
CA LYS A 255 19.40 -9.94 3.97
C LYS A 255 20.24 -8.70 4.29
N GLY A 256 19.67 -7.76 5.04
CA GLY A 256 20.35 -6.58 5.54
C GLY A 256 19.43 -5.68 6.37
N ASP A 257 20.03 -4.72 7.07
CA ASP A 257 19.31 -3.79 7.95
C ASP A 257 18.49 -2.74 7.18
N SER A 258 18.75 -2.59 5.87
CA SER A 258 18.05 -1.69 4.98
C SER A 258 17.82 -2.32 3.60
N TYR A 259 16.85 -1.79 2.87
CA TYR A 259 16.49 -2.24 1.53
C TYR A 259 16.15 -1.05 0.62
N GLN A 260 16.73 -1.04 -0.58
CA GLN A 260 16.50 0.00 -1.57
C GLN A 260 15.37 -0.43 -2.52
N ILE A 261 14.27 0.32 -2.51
CA ILE A 261 13.17 0.14 -3.45
C ILE A 261 13.40 1.04 -4.65
N THR A 262 13.52 0.42 -5.83
CA THR A 262 13.57 1.09 -7.12
C THR A 262 12.40 0.60 -7.98
N SER A 263 12.04 1.31 -9.05
CA SER A 263 11.01 0.83 -10.00
C SER A 263 11.30 -0.57 -10.57
N ALA A 264 12.58 -0.97 -10.61
CA ALA A 264 13.01 -2.25 -11.16
C ALA A 264 12.44 -3.45 -10.40
N VAL A 265 12.19 -3.32 -9.09
CA VAL A 265 11.65 -4.42 -8.26
C VAL A 265 10.20 -4.76 -8.64
N PHE A 266 9.51 -3.84 -9.34
CA PHE A 266 8.13 -4.01 -9.82
C PHE A 266 8.05 -4.41 -11.31
N ASN A 267 9.17 -4.67 -11.97
CA ASN A 267 9.19 -5.05 -13.39
C ASN A 267 8.39 -6.34 -13.68
N TYR A 268 8.15 -7.17 -12.67
CA TYR A 268 7.33 -8.36 -12.79
C TYR A 268 5.87 -8.04 -13.17
N ALA A 269 5.35 -6.86 -12.82
CA ALA A 269 4.00 -6.42 -13.20
C ALA A 269 3.88 -6.17 -14.71
N ASN A 270 5.00 -6.11 -15.45
CA ASN A 270 4.98 -6.12 -16.92
C ASN A 270 4.62 -7.52 -17.47
N ARG A 271 4.85 -8.59 -16.70
CA ARG A 271 4.58 -9.98 -17.10
C ARG A 271 3.16 -10.44 -16.78
N SER A 272 2.43 -9.81 -15.86
CA SER A 272 1.00 -10.13 -15.62
C SER A 272 0.11 -9.74 -16.81
N LYS A 273 0.53 -8.77 -17.64
CA LYS A 273 -0.07 -8.51 -18.97
C LYS A 273 0.35 -9.51 -20.06
N SER A 274 1.17 -10.51 -19.75
CA SER A 274 1.68 -11.50 -20.72
C SER A 274 0.83 -12.77 -20.84
N GLY A 275 -0.35 -12.83 -20.19
CA GLY A 275 -1.43 -13.75 -20.56
C GLY A 275 -2.06 -13.43 -21.93
N VAL A 276 -1.78 -12.26 -22.48
CA VAL A 276 -1.95 -11.97 -23.91
C VAL A 276 -0.56 -11.99 -24.54
N SER A 277 -0.29 -13.01 -25.34
CA SER A 277 0.93 -13.13 -26.12
C SER A 277 1.18 -11.87 -26.96
N SER A 278 2.02 -10.96 -26.48
CA SER A 278 2.68 -9.96 -27.31
C SER A 278 4.10 -10.44 -27.59
N GLY A 279 4.19 -11.53 -28.37
CA GLY A 279 5.40 -11.78 -29.15
C GLY A 279 5.76 -10.47 -29.84
N GLY A 280 6.98 -9.98 -29.62
CA GLY A 280 7.41 -8.65 -30.02
C GLY A 280 6.96 -8.31 -31.44
N ARG A 281 5.85 -7.58 -31.56
CA ARG A 281 5.39 -7.11 -32.86
C ARG A 281 6.14 -5.82 -33.13
N ARG A 282 7.11 -5.92 -34.03
CA ARG A 282 7.73 -4.77 -34.71
C ARG A 282 6.63 -3.76 -35.03
N ALA A 283 6.82 -2.52 -34.59
CA ALA A 283 5.89 -1.44 -34.91
C ALA A 283 5.77 -1.33 -36.44
N VAL A 284 4.54 -1.47 -36.96
CA VAL A 284 4.28 -1.36 -38.39
C VAL A 284 3.74 0.04 -38.65
N TYR A 285 4.27 0.70 -39.67
CA TYR A 285 3.86 2.06 -40.05
C TYR A 285 3.22 2.05 -41.45
N HIS A 286 2.22 2.91 -41.63
CA HIS A 286 1.57 3.20 -42.90
C HIS A 286 1.81 4.65 -43.30
N LYS A 287 2.36 4.87 -44.49
CA LYS A 287 2.52 6.22 -45.05
C LYS A 287 1.24 6.64 -45.77
N VAL A 288 0.56 7.65 -45.25
CA VAL A 288 -0.71 8.19 -45.77
C VAL A 288 -0.55 8.59 -47.24
N ARG A 289 -1.46 8.12 -48.09
CA ARG A 289 -1.57 8.45 -49.51
C ARG A 289 -2.82 9.29 -49.77
N GLY A 290 -2.87 9.92 -50.95
CA GLY A 290 -4.07 10.66 -51.37
C GLY A 290 -5.29 9.73 -51.41
N GLY A 291 -6.37 10.12 -50.73
CA GLY A 291 -7.60 9.32 -50.63
C GLY A 291 -7.67 8.37 -49.44
N ASP A 292 -6.62 8.26 -48.61
CA ASP A 292 -6.69 7.47 -47.39
C ASP A 292 -7.55 8.15 -46.31
N THR A 293 -8.36 7.34 -45.64
CA THR A 293 -9.15 7.73 -44.47
C THR A 293 -8.70 6.93 -43.24
N LEU A 294 -8.90 7.48 -42.04
CA LEU A 294 -8.61 6.76 -40.79
C LEU A 294 -9.33 5.40 -40.73
N SER A 295 -10.60 5.36 -41.15
CA SER A 295 -11.39 4.14 -41.23
C SER A 295 -10.87 3.16 -42.29
N GLY A 296 -10.45 3.65 -43.46
CA GLY A 296 -9.86 2.84 -44.52
C GLY A 296 -8.53 2.21 -44.11
N ILE A 297 -7.64 3.00 -43.48
CA ILE A 297 -6.35 2.52 -42.96
C ILE A 297 -6.58 1.53 -41.82
N ALA A 298 -7.46 1.85 -40.86
CA ALA A 298 -7.76 0.98 -39.72
C ALA A 298 -8.28 -0.39 -40.20
N LYS A 299 -9.25 -0.40 -41.13
CA LYS A 299 -9.78 -1.62 -41.74
C LYS A 299 -8.70 -2.41 -42.48
N ARG A 300 -7.82 -1.73 -43.24
CA ARG A 300 -6.74 -2.37 -44.02
C ARG A 300 -5.77 -3.15 -43.12
N TYR A 301 -5.47 -2.63 -41.93
CA TYR A 301 -4.52 -3.26 -41.01
C TYR A 301 -5.18 -4.07 -39.89
N GLY A 302 -6.51 -4.21 -39.92
CA GLY A 302 -7.27 -4.96 -38.93
C GLY A 302 -7.22 -4.35 -37.52
N VAL A 303 -7.15 -3.02 -37.43
CA VAL A 303 -7.20 -2.28 -36.16
C VAL A 303 -8.43 -1.39 -36.10
N SER A 304 -8.86 -1.00 -34.90
CA SER A 304 -9.96 -0.06 -34.75
C SER A 304 -9.49 1.37 -35.05
N VAL A 305 -10.41 2.24 -35.46
CA VAL A 305 -10.10 3.67 -35.65
C VAL A 305 -9.62 4.27 -34.33
N SER A 306 -10.25 3.91 -33.20
CA SER A 306 -9.84 4.33 -31.85
C SER A 306 -8.40 3.90 -31.51
N GLN A 307 -8.02 2.68 -31.85
CA GLN A 307 -6.66 2.17 -31.66
C GLN A 307 -5.67 2.92 -32.56
N LEU A 308 -6.01 3.15 -33.83
CA LEU A 308 -5.19 3.90 -34.77
C LEU A 308 -4.97 5.35 -34.29
N THR A 309 -6.01 6.01 -33.78
CA THR A 309 -5.94 7.37 -33.24
C THR A 309 -5.08 7.43 -31.97
N ARG A 310 -5.25 6.46 -31.06
CA ARG A 310 -4.48 6.34 -29.82
C ARG A 310 -3.00 6.10 -30.08
N LEU A 311 -2.66 5.20 -31.02
CA LEU A 311 -1.27 4.90 -31.39
C LEU A 311 -0.50 6.10 -31.96
N ASN A 312 -1.21 7.10 -32.46
CA ASN A 312 -0.63 8.24 -33.17
C ASN A 312 -0.88 9.59 -32.49
N GLY A 313 -1.53 9.60 -31.32
CA GLY A 313 -1.88 10.84 -30.60
C GLY A 313 -2.73 11.80 -31.44
N ILE A 314 -3.63 11.27 -32.28
CA ILE A 314 -4.52 12.06 -33.14
C ILE A 314 -5.97 11.79 -32.78
N SER A 315 -6.88 12.69 -33.15
CA SER A 315 -8.33 12.48 -33.00
C SER A 315 -8.95 11.91 -34.28
N THR A 316 -10.18 11.39 -34.17
CA THR A 316 -10.99 10.96 -35.33
C THR A 316 -11.31 12.10 -36.31
N ARG A 317 -11.21 13.35 -35.86
CA ARG A 317 -11.40 14.57 -36.66
C ARG A 317 -10.11 15.08 -37.30
N THR A 318 -8.99 14.42 -37.06
CA THR A 318 -7.68 14.88 -37.54
C THR A 318 -7.56 14.66 -39.05
N THR A 319 -7.31 15.74 -39.79
CA THR A 319 -7.05 15.68 -41.23
C THR A 319 -5.72 14.95 -41.51
N LEU A 320 -5.79 13.88 -42.28
CA LEU A 320 -4.62 13.11 -42.69
C LEU A 320 -3.86 13.84 -43.80
N ARG A 321 -2.60 14.21 -43.52
CA ARG A 321 -1.71 14.81 -44.51
C ARG A 321 -0.99 13.73 -45.29
N VAL A 322 -1.06 13.79 -46.61
CA VAL A 322 -0.33 12.88 -47.51
C VAL A 322 1.16 12.91 -47.17
N GLY A 323 1.78 11.74 -47.05
CA GLY A 323 3.17 11.56 -46.69
C GLY A 323 3.44 11.37 -45.19
N ARG A 324 2.46 11.64 -44.31
CA ARG A 324 2.59 11.36 -42.86
C ARG A 324 2.61 9.85 -42.60
N SER A 325 3.52 9.39 -41.77
CA SER A 325 3.53 7.99 -41.29
C SER A 325 2.65 7.84 -40.06
N LEU A 326 1.73 6.87 -40.10
CA LEU A 326 0.90 6.47 -38.97
C LEU A 326 1.31 5.08 -38.49
N ARG A 327 1.51 4.92 -37.19
CA ARG A 327 1.69 3.62 -36.56
C ARG A 327 0.39 2.83 -36.58
N VAL A 328 0.41 1.64 -37.15
CA VAL A 328 -0.77 0.77 -37.32
C VAL A 328 -0.71 -0.50 -36.48
N ARG A 329 0.46 -0.92 -35.98
CA ARG A 329 0.61 -2.01 -34.99
C ARG A 329 1.75 -1.72 -34.00
#